data_AF-A0A2S6U0U6-F1
#
_entry.id   AF-A0A2S6U0U6-F1
#
_cell.length_a   1.000
_cell.length_b   1.000
_cell.length_c   1.000
_cell.angle_alpha   90.00
_cell.angle_beta   90.00
_cell.angle_gamma   90.00
#
_symmetry.space_group_name_H-M   'P 1'
#
loop_
_entity.id
_entity.type
_entity.pdbx_description
1 polymer ?
#
loop_
_entity_poly.entity_id
_entity_poly.type
_entity_poly.pdbx_seq_one_letter_code
_entity_poly.pdbx_strand_id
1 'polypeptide(L)'
;MKILTCALALLFVTATTANAAEEWGLPNEKIVRFEAKVVDILCELTGDCPKACGEGKRQLGLVNDEGKLILPLKNSVIFAGLAADREFQAKQ
;
A
#
# COMPACT_ATOMS: atom_id res chain seq x y z
N MET A 1 -28.35 -19.33 34.14
CA MET A 1 -27.93 -20.56 33.43
C MET A 1 -28.49 -20.54 32.00
N LYS A 2 -27.85 -19.76 31.13
CA LYS A 2 -28.04 -19.74 29.66
C LYS A 2 -26.65 -19.78 29.07
N ILE A 3 -26.06 -20.96 29.25
CA ILE A 3 -24.78 -21.36 28.70
C ILE A 3 -25.06 -21.70 27.23
N LEU A 4 -24.05 -21.51 26.38
CA LEU A 4 -23.93 -22.13 25.06
C LEU A 4 -24.71 -21.48 23.93
N THR A 5 -24.17 -20.43 23.31
CA THR A 5 -24.23 -20.13 21.85
C THR A 5 -23.73 -18.70 21.61
N CYS A 6 -22.43 -18.53 21.37
CA CYS A 6 -21.91 -17.28 20.74
C CYS A 6 -20.47 -17.40 20.22
N ALA A 7 -19.72 -18.45 20.58
CA ALA A 7 -18.29 -18.53 20.28
C ALA A 7 -17.94 -19.08 18.87
N LEU A 8 -18.79 -18.89 17.84
CA LEU A 8 -18.50 -19.41 16.49
C LEU A 8 -18.70 -18.40 15.36
N ALA A 9 -18.49 -17.11 15.63
CA ALA A 9 -18.62 -16.09 14.59
C ALA A 9 -17.58 -14.99 14.79
N LEU A 10 -16.28 -15.27 14.65
CA LEU A 10 -15.29 -14.21 14.46
C LEU A 10 -13.98 -14.74 13.84
N LEU A 11 -14.08 -15.34 12.66
CA LEU A 11 -12.89 -15.65 11.84
C LEU A 11 -13.19 -15.40 10.36
N PHE A 12 -13.83 -14.27 10.06
CA PHE A 12 -13.79 -13.70 8.71
C PHE A 12 -12.54 -12.81 8.63
N VAL A 13 -11.39 -13.43 8.32
CA VAL A 13 -10.22 -12.70 7.83
C VAL A 13 -10.63 -12.18 6.45
N THR A 14 -10.90 -10.88 6.35
CA THR A 14 -11.14 -10.22 5.06
C THR A 14 -9.84 -10.23 4.28
N ALA A 15 -9.67 -11.20 3.38
CA ALA A 15 -8.61 -11.16 2.39
C ALA A 15 -8.84 -9.91 1.54
N THR A 16 -7.97 -8.91 1.68
CA THR A 16 -7.95 -7.73 0.82
C THR A 16 -7.56 -8.19 -0.58
N THR A 17 -8.46 -8.09 -1.55
CA THR A 17 -8.14 -8.33 -2.95
C THR A 17 -7.18 -7.24 -3.43
N ALA A 18 -5.96 -7.61 -3.81
CA ALA A 18 -5.07 -6.72 -4.54
C ALA A 18 -5.66 -6.50 -5.94
N ASN A 19 -6.20 -5.31 -6.20
CA ASN A 19 -6.59 -4.91 -7.56
C ASN A 19 -5.32 -4.57 -8.34
N ALA A 20 -5.21 -5.09 -9.56
CA ALA A 20 -4.15 -4.66 -10.47
C ALA A 20 -4.42 -3.22 -10.92
N ALA A 21 -3.36 -2.46 -11.19
CA ALA A 21 -3.49 -1.17 -11.84
C ALA A 21 -4.12 -1.34 -13.23
N GLU A 22 -4.97 -0.40 -13.63
CA GLU A 22 -5.55 -0.39 -14.98
C GLU A 22 -4.47 -0.07 -16.04
N GLU A 23 -4.59 -0.71 -17.20
CA GLU A 23 -3.68 -0.51 -18.33
C GLU A 23 -3.83 0.90 -18.92
N TRP A 24 -2.71 1.54 -19.27
CA TRP A 24 -2.70 2.91 -19.83
C TRP A 24 -2.34 2.96 -21.31
N GLY A 25 -1.98 1.83 -21.92
CA GLY A 25 -1.63 1.72 -23.34
C GLY A 25 -0.26 2.33 -23.66
N LEU A 26 0.66 2.32 -22.71
CA LEU A 26 2.00 2.88 -22.91
C LEU A 26 2.85 1.96 -23.81
N PRO A 27 3.69 2.51 -24.70
CA PRO A 27 4.57 1.69 -25.52
C PRO A 27 5.53 0.90 -24.62
N ASN A 28 5.55 -0.42 -24.80
CA ASN A 28 6.31 -1.39 -23.97
C ASN A 28 5.79 -1.58 -22.54
N GLU A 29 4.54 -1.21 -22.25
CA GLU A 29 3.88 -1.61 -21.01
C GLU A 29 3.84 -3.13 -20.89
N LYS A 30 4.15 -3.65 -19.70
CA LYS A 30 4.08 -5.08 -19.38
C LYS A 30 3.43 -5.24 -18.03
N ILE A 31 2.41 -6.10 -17.96
CA ILE A 31 1.81 -6.49 -16.69
C ILE A 31 2.84 -7.32 -15.92
N VAL A 32 3.23 -6.82 -14.75
CA VAL A 32 4.11 -7.49 -13.81
C VAL A 32 3.49 -7.48 -12.42
N ARG A 33 3.74 -8.51 -11.63
CA ARG A 33 3.43 -8.52 -10.20
C ARG A 33 4.64 -8.00 -9.44
N PHE A 34 4.41 -7.03 -8.57
CA PHE A 34 5.43 -6.44 -7.73
C PHE A 34 5.00 -6.54 -6.27
N GLU A 35 5.82 -7.16 -5.43
CA GLU A 35 5.58 -7.28 -3.99
C GLU A 35 6.58 -6.39 -3.24
N ALA A 36 6.05 -5.51 -2.40
CA ALA A 36 6.85 -4.58 -1.62
C ALA A 36 6.09 -4.11 -0.39
N LYS A 37 6.84 -3.57 0.58
CA LYS A 37 6.27 -2.87 1.72
C LYS A 37 5.97 -1.42 1.33
N VAL A 38 4.74 -0.98 1.54
CA VAL A 38 4.38 0.43 1.43
C VAL A 38 4.91 1.19 2.65
N VAL A 39 5.61 2.30 2.40
CA VAL A 39 6.31 3.11 3.41
C VAL A 39 6.06 4.59 3.21
N ASP A 40 6.39 5.40 4.23
CA ASP A 40 6.53 6.85 4.11
C ASP A 40 7.95 7.19 3.65
N ILE A 41 8.07 7.84 2.49
CA ILE A 41 9.39 8.16 1.91
C ILE A 41 10.22 9.05 2.85
N LEU A 42 9.59 10.02 3.51
CA LEU A 42 10.32 10.95 4.35
C LEU A 42 10.82 10.28 5.64
N CYS A 43 10.07 9.30 6.15
CA CYS A 43 10.54 8.43 7.24
C CYS A 43 11.79 7.64 6.81
N GLU A 44 11.77 7.00 5.64
CA GLU A 44 12.92 6.22 5.15
C GLU A 44 14.16 7.08 4.87
N LEU A 45 13.98 8.32 4.39
CA LEU A 45 15.09 9.19 4.01
C LEU A 45 15.64 10.03 5.18
N THR A 46 14.82 10.39 6.16
CA THR A 46 15.19 11.37 7.20
C THR A 46 14.95 10.90 8.63
N GLY A 47 14.21 9.82 8.83
CA GLY A 47 13.79 9.34 10.15
C GLY A 47 12.59 10.08 10.75
N ASP A 48 12.01 11.06 10.04
CA ASP A 48 10.73 11.66 10.45
C ASP A 48 9.58 10.71 10.14
N CYS A 49 9.20 9.91 11.14
CA CYS A 49 8.24 8.82 11.02
C CYS A 49 6.96 9.11 11.82
N PRO A 50 6.01 9.88 11.26
CA PRO A 50 4.72 10.06 11.90
C PRO A 50 3.94 8.75 11.94
N LYS A 51 2.99 8.67 12.87
CA LYS A 51 2.11 7.51 13.03
C LYS A 51 1.38 7.21 11.71
N ALA A 52 1.18 5.93 11.42
CA ALA A 52 0.40 5.44 10.27
C ALA A 52 0.82 6.07 8.92
N CYS A 53 2.13 6.26 8.71
CA CYS A 53 2.69 6.85 7.49
C CYS A 53 2.05 8.22 7.12
N GLY A 54 1.64 8.99 8.13
CA GLY A 54 1.00 10.30 7.93
C GLY A 54 -0.47 10.25 7.51
N GLU A 55 -1.18 9.14 7.73
CA GLU A 55 -2.64 9.02 7.52
C GLU A 55 -3.09 9.41 6.10
N GLY A 56 -2.28 9.09 5.08
CA GLY A 56 -2.58 9.43 3.68
C GLY A 56 -2.30 10.90 3.31
N LYS A 57 -1.70 11.69 4.21
CA LYS A 57 -1.30 13.08 3.94
C LYS A 57 0.15 13.21 3.46
N ARG A 58 0.91 12.12 3.49
CA ARG A 58 2.32 12.07 3.08
C ARG A 58 2.48 11.25 1.82
N GLN A 59 3.52 11.57 1.06
CA GLN A 59 3.86 10.80 -0.13
C GLN A 59 4.40 9.44 0.29
N LEU A 60 3.78 8.40 -0.25
CA LEU A 60 4.15 7.01 0.03
C LEU A 60 5.12 6.48 -1.04
N GLY A 61 5.93 5.51 -0.64
CA GLY A 61 6.85 4.78 -1.49
C GLY A 61 6.76 3.27 -1.25
N LEU A 62 7.57 2.51 -1.98
CA LEU A 62 7.65 1.06 -1.86
C LEU A 62 9.08 0.64 -1.53
N VAL A 63 9.26 -0.25 -0.56
CA VAL A 63 10.56 -0.89 -0.29
C VAL A 63 10.44 -2.37 -0.64
N ASN A 64 11.27 -2.84 -1.57
CA ASN A 64 11.33 -4.26 -1.91
C ASN A 64 12.09 -5.08 -0.86
N ASP A 65 12.13 -6.39 -1.04
CA ASP A 65 12.88 -7.34 -0.22
C ASP A 65 14.40 -7.08 -0.20
N GLU A 66 14.94 -6.48 -1.26
CA GLU A 66 16.35 -6.04 -1.35
C GLU A 66 16.62 -4.71 -0.61
N GLY A 67 15.61 -4.10 0.02
CA GLY A 67 15.74 -2.83 0.74
C GLY A 67 15.82 -1.59 -0.16
N LYS A 68 15.49 -1.73 -1.44
CA LYS A 68 15.48 -0.64 -2.41
C LYS A 68 14.19 0.17 -2.31
N LEU A 69 14.32 1.48 -2.12
CA LEU A 69 13.21 2.41 -2.21
C LEU A 69 12.85 2.66 -3.68
N ILE A 70 11.59 2.40 -4.01
CA ILE A 70 10.98 2.60 -5.31
C ILE A 70 9.89 3.66 -5.16
N LEU A 71 9.90 4.62 -6.07
CA LEU A 71 8.94 5.72 -6.14
C LEU A 71 7.95 5.41 -7.26
N PRO A 72 6.75 4.92 -6.95
CA PRO A 72 5.80 4.58 -7.99
C PRO A 72 5.15 5.87 -8.51
N LEU A 73 4.88 5.89 -9.81
CA LEU A 73 4.33 7.03 -10.53
C LEU A 73 2.91 6.65 -10.97
N LYS A 74 1.89 7.21 -10.31
CA LYS A 74 0.47 6.95 -10.65
C LYS A 74 -0.28 8.20 -11.08
N ASN A 75 0.41 9.22 -11.58
CA ASN A 75 -0.22 10.33 -12.28
C ASN A 75 0.80 11.02 -13.21
N SER A 76 0.33 12.03 -13.94
CA SER A 76 1.15 12.86 -14.82
C SER A 76 2.09 13.83 -14.09
N VAL A 77 2.06 13.84 -12.75
CA VAL A 77 2.87 14.71 -11.92
C VAL A 77 3.93 13.88 -11.21
N ILE A 78 5.19 14.20 -11.44
CA ILE A 78 6.28 13.37 -10.92
C ILE A 78 6.18 13.28 -9.38
N PHE A 79 6.21 12.05 -8.85
CA PHE A 79 6.14 11.73 -7.42
C PHE A 79 4.82 12.09 -6.71
N ALA A 80 3.69 12.05 -7.41
CA ALA A 80 2.38 12.29 -6.81
C ALA A 80 1.39 11.14 -7.06
N GLY A 81 0.28 11.13 -6.32
CA GLY A 81 -0.87 10.26 -6.58
C GLY A 81 -0.97 9.03 -5.68
N LEU A 82 0.14 8.52 -5.13
CA LEU A 82 0.09 7.32 -4.27
C LEU A 82 -0.69 7.50 -2.97
N ALA A 83 -0.57 8.65 -2.33
CA ALA A 83 -1.21 8.87 -1.03
C ALA A 83 -2.74 8.80 -1.10
N ALA A 84 -3.31 9.14 -2.26
CA ALA A 84 -4.75 9.08 -2.53
C ALA A 84 -5.19 7.72 -3.09
N ASP A 85 -4.24 6.85 -3.41
CA ASP A 85 -4.50 5.60 -4.09
C ASP A 85 -4.84 4.48 -3.10
N ARG A 86 -6.00 3.85 -3.32
CA ARG A 86 -6.49 2.78 -2.44
C ARG A 86 -5.83 1.44 -2.71
N GLU A 87 -5.10 1.30 -3.82
CA GLU A 87 -4.30 0.13 -4.15
C GLU A 87 -2.99 0.08 -3.35
N PHE A 88 -2.44 1.24 -2.98
CA PHE A 88 -1.19 1.35 -2.21
C PHE A 88 -1.45 1.82 -0.78
N GLN A 89 -1.95 0.91 0.06
CA GLN A 89 -2.11 1.21 1.49
C GLN A 89 -0.88 0.77 2.28
N ALA A 90 -0.32 1.71 3.05
CA ALA A 90 0.66 1.41 4.08
C ALA A 90 0.09 0.33 5.00
N LYS A 91 0.69 -0.87 4.96
CA LYS A 91 0.30 -1.94 5.87
C LYS A 91 0.70 -1.50 7.28
N GLN A 92 -0.31 -1.25 8.11
CA GLN A 92 -0.19 -0.81 9.51
C GLN A 92 0.56 -1.84 10.35
#